data_AF-A0A7V5CNI4-F1
#
_entry.id   AF-A0A7V5CNI4-F1
#
_cell.length_a   1.000
_cell.length_b   1.000
_cell.length_c   1.000
_cell.angle_alpha   90.00
_cell.angle_beta   90.00
_cell.angle_gamma   90.00
#
_symmetry.space_group_name_H-M   'P 1'
#
loop_
_entity.id
_entity.type
_entity.pdbx_description
1 polymer ?
#
loop_
_entity_poly.entity_id
_entity_poly.type
_entity_poly.pdbx_seq_one_letter_code
_entity_poly.pdbx_strand_id
1 'polypeptide(L)'
;MTAVKTGDRVKLATREVTVEDERSGLYYSYFGGLTGTVDRVYDDESVCVDIDLESLSEDARERHLVMQEAERKRWLDGLSNEARSRLTPEQKTLKLSYKILASKKDLMPYKGDKPKGDKPVEKSETSAGDDSPAASSDGPARAPEPAPKRLSEADLAKAEEEYLKSISKE
;
A
#
# COMPACT_ATOMS: atom_id res chain seq x y z
N MET A 1 -4.53 11.17 29.80
CA MET A 1 -4.41 10.18 28.72
C MET A 1 -2.96 10.19 28.26
N THR A 2 -2.30 9.03 28.28
CA THR A 2 -0.86 8.91 27.99
C THR A 2 -0.59 9.43 26.59
N ALA A 3 0.34 10.37 26.45
CA ALA A 3 0.75 10.87 25.15
C ALA A 3 1.49 9.75 24.40
N VAL A 4 0.77 9.01 23.58
CA VAL A 4 1.30 7.97 22.69
C VAL A 4 2.28 8.64 21.72
N LYS A 5 3.51 8.13 21.64
CA LYS A 5 4.55 8.62 20.73
C LYS A 5 4.79 7.62 19.59
N THR A 6 5.43 8.09 18.53
CA THR A 6 5.92 7.22 17.46
C THR A 6 6.91 6.20 18.03
N GLY A 7 6.78 4.94 17.62
CA GLY A 7 7.55 3.82 18.15
C GLY A 7 7.01 3.19 19.43
N ASP A 8 5.96 3.74 20.05
CA ASP A 8 5.33 3.11 21.21
C ASP A 8 4.54 1.87 20.82
N ARG A 9 4.58 0.88 21.72
CA ARG A 9 3.83 -0.36 21.61
C ARG A 9 2.41 -0.14 22.13
N VAL A 10 1.44 -0.39 21.28
CA VAL A 10 0.03 -0.15 21.58
C VAL A 10 -0.82 -1.38 21.31
N LYS A 11 -1.89 -1.51 22.07
CA LYS A 11 -2.96 -2.47 21.85
C LYS A 11 -4.24 -1.70 21.58
N LEU A 12 -4.99 -2.11 20.57
CA LEU A 12 -6.28 -1.52 20.27
C LEU A 12 -7.30 -1.99 21.31
N ALA A 13 -8.01 -1.04 21.91
CA ALA A 13 -9.05 -1.29 22.89
C ALA A 13 -10.21 -2.06 22.23
N THR A 14 -10.70 -3.10 22.90
CA THR A 14 -11.92 -3.78 22.48
C THR A 14 -13.12 -2.97 23.00
N ARG A 15 -13.81 -2.26 22.11
CA ARG A 15 -15.08 -1.58 22.38
C ARG A 15 -16.12 -1.85 21.30
N GLU A 16 -17.37 -1.48 21.58
CA GLU A 16 -18.43 -1.44 20.58
C GLU A 16 -18.19 -0.29 19.59
N VAL A 17 -18.48 -0.56 18.33
CA VAL A 17 -18.38 0.42 17.24
C VAL A 17 -19.45 1.48 17.46
N THR A 18 -19.04 2.75 17.52
CA THR A 18 -19.99 3.87 17.60
C THR A 18 -20.35 4.38 16.21
N VAL A 19 -21.45 5.14 16.09
CA VAL A 19 -21.87 5.75 14.81
C VAL A 19 -20.79 6.69 14.25
N GLU A 20 -19.98 7.30 15.12
CA GLU A 20 -18.84 8.12 14.73
C GLU A 20 -17.70 7.28 14.10
N ASP A 21 -17.52 6.05 14.55
CA ASP A 21 -16.53 5.12 13.98
C ASP A 21 -16.98 4.56 12.64
N GLU A 22 -18.27 4.26 12.48
CA GLU A 22 -18.82 3.84 11.18
C GLU A 22 -18.64 4.92 10.12
N ARG A 23 -18.76 6.19 10.52
CA ARG A 23 -18.57 7.34 9.63
C ARG A 23 -17.10 7.66 9.37
N SER A 24 -16.24 7.53 10.38
CA SER A 24 -14.82 7.88 10.27
C SER A 24 -13.96 6.73 9.72
N GLY A 25 -14.44 5.48 9.83
CA GLY A 25 -13.67 4.28 9.48
C GLY A 25 -12.46 4.04 10.39
N LEU A 26 -12.37 4.73 11.53
CA LEU A 26 -11.21 4.68 12.44
C LEU A 26 -11.24 3.48 13.40
N TYR A 27 -12.39 2.83 13.56
CA TYR A 27 -12.51 1.67 14.40
C TYR A 27 -13.51 0.67 13.84
N TYR A 28 -13.13 -0.61 13.86
CA TYR A 28 -14.02 -1.72 13.58
C TYR A 28 -13.92 -2.75 14.70
N SER A 29 -14.98 -3.53 14.91
CA SER A 29 -15.06 -4.52 16.00
C SER A 29 -13.90 -5.54 15.96
N TYR A 30 -13.47 -5.94 14.78
CA TYR A 30 -12.37 -6.89 14.56
C TYR A 30 -10.97 -6.30 14.77
N PHE A 31 -10.87 -4.98 15.00
CA PHE A 31 -9.62 -4.34 15.42
C PHE A 31 -9.34 -4.50 16.91
N GLY A 32 -10.39 -4.79 17.70
CA GLY A 32 -10.27 -4.95 19.14
C GLY A 32 -9.26 -6.04 19.50
N GLY A 33 -8.28 -5.69 20.33
CA GLY A 33 -7.31 -6.64 20.86
C GLY A 33 -6.05 -6.82 20.01
N LEU A 34 -5.98 -6.23 18.81
CA LEU A 34 -4.78 -6.25 17.98
C LEU A 34 -3.63 -5.49 18.67
N THR A 35 -2.40 -5.98 18.49
CA THR A 35 -1.19 -5.33 18.99
C THR A 35 -0.35 -4.82 17.86
N GLY A 36 0.34 -3.71 18.09
CA GLY A 36 1.22 -3.14 17.10
C GLY A 36 2.13 -2.06 17.65
N THR A 37 2.80 -1.40 16.73
CA THR A 37 3.73 -0.30 17.01
C THR A 37 3.27 0.94 16.26
N VAL A 38 3.33 2.10 16.91
CA VAL A 38 2.92 3.36 16.28
C VAL A 38 3.94 3.76 15.22
N ASP A 39 3.50 3.83 13.97
CA ASP A 39 4.29 4.31 12.83
C ASP A 39 4.28 5.84 12.80
N ARG A 40 3.08 6.44 12.78
CA ARG A 40 2.87 7.88 12.62
C ARG A 40 1.68 8.35 13.43
N VAL A 41 1.76 9.57 13.94
CA VAL A 41 0.67 10.28 14.63
C VAL A 41 0.32 11.50 13.78
N TYR A 42 -0.96 11.68 13.50
CA TYR A 42 -1.48 12.81 12.74
C TYR A 42 -2.08 13.87 13.67
N ASP A 43 -2.24 15.08 13.14
CA ASP A 43 -2.75 16.24 13.89
C ASP A 43 -4.25 16.14 14.21
N ASP A 44 -5.00 15.31 13.49
CA ASP A 44 -6.44 15.05 13.65
C ASP A 44 -6.76 14.00 14.74
N GLU A 45 -5.81 13.73 15.64
CA GLU A 45 -5.87 12.68 16.66
C GLU A 45 -5.92 11.25 16.10
N SER A 46 -5.70 11.05 14.79
CA SER A 46 -5.55 9.72 14.20
C SER A 46 -4.09 9.23 14.31
N VAL A 47 -3.94 7.91 14.42
CA VAL A 47 -2.65 7.26 14.65
C VAL A 47 -2.54 6.06 13.73
N CYS A 48 -1.48 6.02 12.93
CA CYS A 48 -1.12 4.87 12.12
C CYS A 48 -0.33 3.87 12.97
N VAL A 49 -0.86 2.66 13.11
CA VAL A 49 -0.26 1.56 13.85
C VAL A 49 0.11 0.46 12.87
N ASP A 50 1.37 0.03 12.89
CA ASP A 50 1.84 -1.18 12.22
C ASP A 50 1.52 -2.39 13.11
N ILE A 51 0.62 -3.24 12.65
CA ILE A 51 0.06 -4.36 13.41
C ILE A 51 0.95 -5.59 13.26
N ASP A 52 1.15 -6.29 14.37
CA ASP A 52 1.85 -7.57 14.33
C ASP A 52 0.96 -8.64 13.71
N LEU A 53 1.48 -9.35 12.70
CA LEU A 53 0.75 -10.41 12.01
C LEU A 53 0.34 -11.57 12.93
N GLU A 54 1.02 -11.74 14.06
CA GLU A 54 0.69 -12.74 15.08
C GLU A 54 -0.57 -12.39 15.87
N SER A 55 -0.93 -11.09 15.92
CA SER A 55 -2.14 -10.62 16.60
C SER A 55 -3.38 -10.70 15.71
N LEU A 56 -3.20 -10.85 14.39
CA LEU A 56 -4.30 -10.99 13.43
C LEU A 56 -4.96 -12.36 13.54
N SER A 57 -6.24 -12.43 13.14
CA SER A 57 -6.92 -13.71 12.93
C SER A 57 -6.24 -14.53 11.83
N GLU A 58 -6.38 -15.85 11.89
CA GLU A 58 -5.75 -16.77 10.92
C GLU A 58 -6.17 -16.42 9.48
N ASP A 59 -7.46 -16.16 9.25
CA ASP A 59 -7.99 -15.75 7.94
C ASP A 59 -7.39 -14.42 7.44
N ALA A 60 -7.20 -13.44 8.31
CA ALA A 60 -6.61 -12.15 7.94
C ALA A 60 -5.12 -12.31 7.63
N ARG A 61 -4.41 -13.12 8.42
CA ARG A 61 -3.00 -13.45 8.22
C ARG A 61 -2.78 -14.19 6.90
N GLU A 62 -3.59 -15.21 6.61
CA GLU A 62 -3.51 -15.96 5.36
C GLU A 62 -3.75 -15.07 4.14
N ARG A 63 -4.80 -14.25 4.17
CA ARG A 63 -5.07 -13.28 3.09
C ARG A 63 -3.91 -12.32 2.89
N HIS A 64 -3.32 -11.82 3.98
CA HIS A 64 -2.14 -10.93 3.90
C HIS A 64 -0.95 -11.62 3.25
N LEU A 65 -0.66 -12.88 3.63
CA LEU A 65 0.44 -13.66 3.05
C LEU A 65 0.21 -13.97 1.56
N VAL A 66 -1.02 -14.34 1.18
CA VAL A 66 -1.39 -14.57 -0.22
C VAL A 66 -1.22 -13.30 -1.05
N MET A 67 -1.66 -12.15 -0.53
CA MET A 67 -1.48 -10.86 -1.20
C MET A 67 -0.01 -10.47 -1.31
N GLN A 68 0.78 -10.72 -0.26
CA GLN A 68 2.22 -10.49 -0.27
C GLN A 68 2.93 -11.35 -1.31
N GLU A 69 2.55 -12.62 -1.46
CA GLU A 69 3.12 -13.51 -2.46
C GLU A 69 2.69 -13.12 -3.88
N ALA A 70 1.42 -12.76 -4.07
CA ALA A 70 0.92 -12.28 -5.36
C ALA A 70 1.64 -11.00 -5.80
N GLU A 71 1.83 -10.03 -4.90
CA GLU A 71 2.53 -8.80 -5.19
C GLU A 71 4.03 -9.04 -5.40
N ARG A 72 4.65 -9.94 -4.61
CA ARG A 72 6.03 -10.38 -4.82
C ARG A 72 6.20 -10.96 -6.22
N LYS A 73 5.29 -11.85 -6.63
CA LYS A 73 5.31 -12.48 -7.95
C LYS A 73 5.14 -11.44 -9.05
N ARG A 74 4.14 -10.54 -8.92
CA ARG A 74 3.91 -9.44 -9.87
C ARG A 74 5.13 -8.53 -10.00
N TRP A 75 5.74 -8.17 -8.87
CA TRP A 75 6.93 -7.33 -8.84
C TRP A 75 8.13 -8.03 -9.50
N LEU A 76 8.40 -9.29 -9.16
CA LEU A 76 9.45 -10.08 -9.80
C LEU A 76 9.19 -10.24 -11.29
N ASP A 77 7.94 -10.52 -11.69
CA ASP A 77 7.55 -10.69 -13.09
C ASP A 77 7.72 -9.40 -13.92
N GLY A 78 7.56 -8.23 -13.29
CA GLY A 78 7.85 -6.93 -13.89
C GLY A 78 9.34 -6.59 -14.05
N LEU A 79 10.25 -7.33 -13.40
CA LEU A 79 11.70 -7.11 -13.51
C LEU A 79 12.27 -7.88 -14.71
N SER A 80 13.25 -7.27 -15.40
CA SER A 80 14.06 -7.94 -16.42
C SER A 80 14.94 -9.03 -15.79
N ASN A 81 15.35 -10.03 -16.58
CA ASN A 81 16.19 -11.14 -16.08
C ASN A 81 17.51 -10.65 -15.45
N GLU A 82 18.07 -9.55 -15.96
CA GLU A 82 19.29 -8.92 -15.41
C GLU A 82 19.03 -8.24 -14.05
N ALA A 83 17.87 -7.60 -13.88
CA ALA A 83 17.48 -7.02 -12.60
C ALA A 83 17.17 -8.10 -11.55
N ARG A 84 16.56 -9.23 -11.97
CA ARG A 84 16.28 -10.37 -11.08
C ARG A 84 17.55 -11.07 -10.60
N SER A 85 18.59 -11.16 -11.42
CA SER A 85 19.85 -11.80 -11.05
C SER A 85 20.71 -10.94 -10.12
N ARG A 86 20.57 -9.60 -10.19
CA ARG A 86 21.28 -8.64 -9.34
C ARG A 86 20.72 -8.55 -7.91
N LEU A 87 19.46 -8.96 -7.68
CA LEU A 87 18.82 -8.91 -6.36
C LEU A 87 19.23 -10.11 -5.49
N THR A 88 19.60 -9.83 -4.24
CA THR A 88 19.83 -10.87 -3.22
C THR A 88 18.52 -11.55 -2.82
N PRO A 89 18.54 -12.79 -2.27
CA PRO A 89 17.33 -13.46 -1.79
C PRO A 89 16.56 -12.66 -0.73
N GLU A 90 17.27 -11.89 0.10
CA GLU A 90 16.66 -10.97 1.07
C GLU A 90 15.94 -9.82 0.35
N GLN A 91 16.56 -9.21 -0.66
CA GLN A 91 15.93 -8.14 -1.45
C GLN A 91 14.78 -8.64 -2.32
N LYS A 92 14.78 -9.92 -2.71
CA LYS A 92 13.64 -10.56 -3.39
C LYS A 92 12.45 -10.76 -2.46
N THR A 93 12.65 -10.65 -1.15
CA THR A 93 11.59 -10.82 -0.16
C THR A 93 10.83 -9.52 0.00
N LEU A 94 9.68 -9.45 -0.65
CA LEU A 94 8.70 -8.40 -0.40
C LEU A 94 8.03 -8.68 0.95
N LYS A 95 8.14 -7.75 1.91
CA LYS A 95 7.41 -7.77 3.18
C LYS A 95 6.35 -6.67 3.14
N LEU A 96 5.08 -7.03 3.22
CA LEU A 96 4.00 -6.06 3.35
C LEU A 96 3.74 -5.79 4.83
N SER A 97 3.77 -4.52 5.23
CA SER A 97 3.32 -4.09 6.56
C SER A 97 1.80 -4.00 6.60
N TYR A 98 1.19 -4.44 7.70
CA TYR A 98 -0.25 -4.33 7.92
C TYR A 98 -0.53 -3.08 8.76
N LYS A 99 -0.71 -1.93 8.10
CA LYS A 99 -0.91 -0.64 8.77
C LYS A 99 -2.41 -0.35 8.92
N ILE A 100 -2.84 -0.05 10.14
CA ILE A 100 -4.20 0.39 10.46
C ILE A 100 -4.16 1.85 10.91
N LEU A 101 -5.15 2.63 10.49
CA LEU A 101 -5.40 3.95 11.05
C LEU A 101 -6.44 3.82 12.18
N ALA A 102 -6.09 4.27 13.39
CA ALA A 102 -6.96 4.21 14.55
C ALA A 102 -7.00 5.55 15.29
N SER A 103 -8.05 5.79 16.08
CA SER A 103 -8.12 6.99 16.92
C SER A 103 -7.19 6.85 18.14
N LYS A 104 -6.55 7.96 18.54
CA LYS A 104 -5.72 8.03 19.76
C LYS A 104 -6.47 7.60 21.03
N LYS A 105 -7.79 7.75 21.07
CA LYS A 105 -8.64 7.40 22.22
C LYS A 105 -8.72 5.88 22.43
N ASP A 106 -8.52 5.10 21.37
CA ASP A 106 -8.66 3.65 21.36
C ASP A 106 -7.34 2.91 21.57
N LEU A 107 -6.24 3.65 21.72
CA LEU A 107 -4.92 3.09 21.95
C LEU A 107 -4.66 2.92 23.43
N MET A 108 -4.45 1.67 23.84
CA MET A 108 -3.95 1.34 25.16
C MET A 108 -2.45 1.04 25.09
N PRO A 109 -1.63 1.62 25.98
CA PRO A 109 -0.21 1.28 26.03
C PRO A 109 -0.05 -0.19 26.43
N TYR A 110 0.67 -0.96 25.62
CA TYR A 110 0.89 -2.38 25.86
C TYR A 110 2.34 -2.63 26.25
N LYS A 111 2.58 -2.96 27.53
CA LYS A 111 3.87 -3.48 28.02
C LYS A 111 3.91 -5.01 27.83
N GLY A 112 3.93 -5.46 26.59
CA GLY A 112 4.30 -6.85 26.28
C GLY A 112 5.67 -6.90 25.61
N ASP A 113 6.35 -8.03 25.74
CA ASP A 113 7.61 -8.29 25.05
C ASP A 113 7.47 -8.06 23.55
N LYS A 114 8.48 -7.43 22.95
CA LYS A 114 8.52 -7.23 21.49
C LYS A 114 8.47 -8.60 20.80
N PRO A 115 7.57 -8.83 19.83
CA PRO A 115 7.76 -9.89 18.86
C PRO A 115 9.08 -9.61 18.16
N LYS A 116 9.89 -10.66 18.01
CA LYS A 116 11.17 -10.62 17.32
C LYS A 116 10.91 -10.37 15.83
N GLY A 117 10.67 -9.12 15.47
CA GLY A 117 10.56 -8.66 14.09
C GLY A 117 11.61 -7.59 13.84
N ASP A 118 12.45 -7.80 12.83
CA ASP A 118 13.61 -6.99 12.47
C ASP A 118 13.41 -5.47 12.56
N LYS A 119 14.44 -4.83 13.12
CA LYS A 119 14.55 -3.38 13.26
C LYS A 119 14.38 -2.69 11.90
N PRO A 120 13.60 -1.60 11.81
CA PRO A 120 13.61 -0.72 10.64
C PRO A 120 15.00 -0.08 10.50
N VAL A 121 15.64 -0.27 9.34
CA VAL A 121 16.88 0.43 8.99
C VAL A 121 16.53 1.86 8.60
N GLU A 122 17.11 2.81 9.34
CA GLU A 122 17.06 4.24 9.11
C GLU A 122 17.66 4.64 7.76
N LYS A 123 17.14 5.77 7.27
CA LYS A 123 17.51 6.52 6.07
C LYS A 123 19.01 6.65 5.81
N SER A 124 19.38 6.63 4.54
CA SER A 124 20.52 7.38 4.01
C SER A 124 20.08 8.12 2.74
N GLU A 125 19.92 9.43 2.87
CA GLU A 125 19.81 10.39 1.77
C GLU A 125 21.20 10.74 1.21
N THR A 126 21.19 11.18 -0.05
CA THR A 126 22.11 12.13 -0.71
C THR A 126 23.37 11.59 -1.41
N SER A 127 23.36 11.70 -2.74
CA SER A 127 24.39 12.46 -3.48
C SER A 127 23.82 12.95 -4.82
N ALA A 128 23.74 14.27 -4.95
CA ALA A 128 23.54 15.01 -6.19
C ALA A 128 24.87 15.19 -6.96
N GLY A 129 24.79 15.45 -8.27
CA GLY A 129 25.91 15.83 -9.15
C GLY A 129 25.90 14.99 -10.44
N ASP A 130 25.15 15.34 -11.48
CA ASP A 130 25.36 16.39 -12.49
C ASP A 130 26.15 15.89 -13.72
N ASP A 131 25.72 16.38 -14.88
CA ASP A 131 26.36 16.37 -16.22
C ASP A 131 25.85 15.36 -17.28
N SER A 132 25.10 15.92 -18.23
CA SER A 132 24.73 15.42 -19.55
C SER A 132 25.85 15.75 -20.54
N PRO A 133 26.06 15.01 -21.66
CA PRO A 133 25.33 15.40 -22.87
C PRO A 133 25.01 14.27 -23.88
N ALA A 134 24.16 14.66 -24.83
CA ALA A 134 23.67 13.92 -25.98
C ALA A 134 24.76 13.37 -26.92
N ALA A 135 24.52 12.18 -27.49
CA ALA A 135 24.98 11.82 -28.84
C ALA A 135 24.16 10.64 -29.42
N SER A 136 23.93 10.75 -30.71
CA SER A 136 23.03 10.03 -31.61
C SER A 136 23.64 8.78 -32.27
N SER A 137 22.77 8.01 -32.96
CA SER A 137 23.03 6.96 -33.99
C SER A 137 23.64 5.65 -33.46
N ASP A 138 23.29 4.44 -33.90
CA ASP A 138 22.68 3.93 -35.13
C ASP A 138 22.29 2.44 -34.89
N GLY A 139 21.18 1.93 -35.44
CA GLY A 139 20.83 0.50 -35.34
C GLY A 139 19.35 0.18 -35.68
N PRO A 140 19.05 -0.94 -36.37
CA PRO A 140 18.20 -0.95 -37.55
C PRO A 140 16.68 -1.04 -37.30
N ALA A 141 15.95 -0.47 -38.26
CA ALA A 141 14.51 -0.32 -38.33
C ALA A 141 13.73 -1.63 -38.12
N ARG A 142 12.96 -1.68 -37.03
CA ARG A 142 11.83 -2.60 -36.87
C ARG A 142 10.57 -1.86 -37.33
N ALA A 143 9.94 -2.35 -38.39
CA ALA A 143 8.70 -1.81 -38.91
C ALA A 143 7.64 -1.69 -37.79
N PRO A 144 6.96 -0.55 -37.63
CA PRO A 144 5.90 -0.42 -36.63
C PRO A 144 4.67 -1.20 -37.09
N GLU A 145 4.30 -2.24 -36.35
CA GLU A 145 2.93 -2.76 -36.38
C GLU A 145 1.96 -1.64 -35.98
N PRO A 146 0.79 -1.51 -36.64
CA PRO A 146 -0.12 -0.41 -36.36
C PRO A 146 -0.67 -0.55 -34.94
N ALA A 147 -0.29 0.40 -34.09
CA ALA A 147 -0.91 0.59 -32.78
C ALA A 147 -2.43 0.68 -32.93
N PRO A 148 -3.23 0.10 -32.02
CA PRO A 148 -4.68 0.22 -32.07
C PRO A 148 -5.05 1.70 -32.07
N LYS A 149 -5.72 2.15 -33.14
CA LYS A 149 -6.19 3.53 -33.28
C LYS A 149 -7.07 3.85 -32.08
N ARG A 150 -6.59 4.72 -31.19
CA ARG A 150 -7.42 5.31 -30.14
C ARG A 150 -8.53 6.09 -30.85
N LEU A 151 -9.77 5.70 -30.61
CA LEU A 151 -10.93 6.44 -31.09
C LEU A 151 -10.80 7.88 -30.61
N SER A 152 -11.03 8.83 -31.51
CA SER A 152 -10.95 10.25 -31.16
C SER A 152 -12.16 10.64 -30.31
N GLU A 153 -12.05 11.75 -29.57
CA GLU A 153 -13.17 12.28 -28.79
C GLU A 153 -14.42 12.54 -29.65
N ALA A 154 -14.21 12.90 -30.93
CA ALA A 154 -15.29 13.08 -31.90
C ALA A 154 -16.00 11.75 -32.26
N ASP A 155 -15.26 10.64 -32.30
CA ASP A 155 -15.85 9.32 -32.58
C ASP A 155 -16.68 8.81 -31.38
N LEU A 156 -16.23 9.11 -30.16
CA LEU A 156 -16.95 8.78 -28.93
C LEU A 156 -18.22 9.62 -28.77
N ALA A 157 -18.15 10.93 -29.02
CA ALA A 157 -19.31 11.82 -28.93
C ALA A 157 -20.41 11.44 -29.93
N LYS A 158 -20.03 11.01 -31.14
CA LYS A 158 -21.00 10.54 -32.14
C LYS A 158 -21.67 9.23 -31.73
N ALA A 159 -20.92 8.31 -31.13
CA ALA A 159 -21.46 7.06 -30.60
C ALA A 159 -22.43 7.28 -29.41
N GLU A 160 -22.12 8.24 -28.53
CA GLU A 160 -23.00 8.63 -27.42
C GLU A 160 -24.30 9.28 -27.92
N GLU A 161 -24.24 10.14 -28.93
CA GLU A 161 -25.44 10.79 -29.49
C GLU A 161 -26.37 9.78 -30.19
N GLU A 162 -25.80 8.80 -30.90
CA GLU A 162 -26.58 7.72 -31.53
C GLU A 162 -27.23 6.81 -30.47
N TYR A 163 -26.52 6.52 -29.38
CA TYR A 163 -27.06 5.76 -28.25
C TYR A 163 -28.20 6.50 -27.55
N LEU A 164 -28.04 7.81 -27.29
CA LEU A 164 -29.09 8.64 -26.69
C LEU A 164 -30.34 8.73 -27.58
N LYS A 165 -30.17 8.83 -28.90
CA LYS A 165 -31.30 8.80 -29.85
C LYS A 165 -32.00 7.45 -29.90
N SER A 166 -31.28 6.35 -29.68
CA SER A 166 -31.89 5.02 -29.62
C SER A 166 -32.77 4.82 -28.39
N ILE A 167 -32.36 5.37 -27.24
CA ILE A 167 -33.13 5.31 -25.99
C ILE A 167 -34.30 6.28 -25.99
N SER A 168 -34.19 7.44 -26.65
CA SER A 168 -35.29 8.42 -26.69
C SER A 168 -36.43 8.05 -27.66
N LYS A 169 -36.27 6.97 -28.43
CA LYS A 169 -37.25 6.53 -29.45
C LYS A 169 -38.05 5.30 -29.02
N GLU A 170 -37.79 4.79 -27.82
CA GLU A 170 -38.60 3.79 -27.11
C GLU A 170 -39.53 4.49 -26.12
#